data_AF-A0A8K0PHS9-F1
#
_entry.id   AF-A0A8K0PHS9-F1
#
_cell.length_a   1.000
_cell.length_b   1.000
_cell.length_c   1.000
_cell.angle_alpha   90.00
_cell.angle_beta   90.00
_cell.angle_gamma   90.00
#
_symmetry.space_group_name_H-M   'P 1'
#
loop_
_entity.id
_entity.type
_entity.pdbx_description
1 polymer ?
#
loop_
_entity_poly.entity_id
_entity_poly.type
_entity_poly.pdbx_seq_one_letter_code
_entity_poly.pdbx_strand_id
1 'polypeptide(L)'
;MSPPKKSFNDVWSAHLVIVVRDRKIHVHREVLEKASPYFKTMLSGSSKEVDRTEIELKDDSPDAVFRMLKHLYDNAQPFDGTWWDNQHDIDGIVDLIHAADKYGSSSVVQHCLDMINATLLICQDEDPPASVFEALGRLPDHVLEGHIADIFYAMQPRLLLYTRKPSFSRLLDEKPELGKMLFYHLIKKGHEHETSVRLGCIVCPVVWIGPDDGECDECGSKTRVLSQKEMVEDWEEPETAPVPAVHRPFWFEQ
;
A
#
# COMPACT_ATOMS: atom_id res chain seq x y z
N MET A 1 16.85 -0.57 36.70
CA MET A 1 16.93 -1.74 35.79
C MET A 1 15.90 -1.52 34.71
N SER A 2 16.30 -1.38 33.45
CA SER A 2 15.34 -1.42 32.34
C SER A 2 14.69 -2.81 32.31
N PRO A 3 13.39 -2.92 32.04
CA PRO A 3 12.75 -4.22 31.90
C PRO A 3 13.46 -5.04 30.80
N PRO A 4 13.59 -6.37 30.97
CA PRO A 4 14.22 -7.21 29.96
C PRO A 4 13.47 -7.08 28.62
N LYS A 5 14.23 -6.96 27.52
CA LYS A 5 13.67 -6.90 26.17
C LYS A 5 12.92 -8.21 25.91
N LYS A 6 11.62 -8.12 25.62
CA LYS A 6 10.78 -9.29 25.32
C LYS A 6 11.25 -9.93 24.01
N SER A 7 11.59 -11.21 24.07
CA SER A 7 12.00 -12.03 22.92
C SER A 7 10.79 -12.50 22.12
N PHE A 8 10.94 -12.54 20.80
CA PHE A 8 9.94 -13.13 19.92
C PHE A 8 9.93 -14.66 20.06
N ASN A 9 8.74 -15.26 20.06
CA ASN A 9 8.54 -16.71 20.14
C ASN A 9 9.20 -17.39 21.36
N ASP A 10 9.19 -16.72 22.51
CA ASP A 10 9.78 -17.23 23.75
C ASP A 10 8.76 -17.99 24.60
N VAL A 11 8.88 -19.32 24.61
CA VAL A 11 8.01 -20.24 25.36
C VAL A 11 8.04 -19.98 26.87
N TRP A 12 9.11 -19.41 27.41
CA TRP A 12 9.30 -19.28 28.86
C TRP A 12 8.66 -18.03 29.45
N SER A 13 8.63 -16.93 28.68
CA SER A 13 8.17 -15.62 29.16
C SER A 13 6.85 -15.16 28.55
N ALA A 14 6.43 -15.78 27.44
CA ALA A 14 5.15 -15.50 26.80
C ALA A 14 4.02 -16.35 27.38
N HIS A 15 2.94 -15.69 27.80
CA HIS A 15 1.72 -16.34 28.30
C HIS A 15 0.56 -16.33 27.29
N LEU A 16 0.79 -15.82 26.08
CA LEU A 16 -0.18 -15.78 24.99
C LEU A 16 0.39 -16.55 23.80
N VAL A 17 -0.44 -17.34 23.13
CA VAL A 17 -0.05 -18.14 21.97
C VAL A 17 -0.96 -17.78 20.80
N ILE A 18 -0.37 -17.43 19.68
CA ILE A 18 -1.07 -17.30 18.40
C ILE A 18 -0.97 -18.66 17.71
N VAL A 19 -2.13 -19.23 17.37
CA VAL A 19 -2.25 -20.51 16.66
C VAL A 19 -2.69 -20.23 15.24
N VAL A 20 -1.85 -20.55 14.26
CA VAL A 20 -2.14 -20.39 12.83
C VAL A 20 -2.00 -21.76 12.18
N ARG A 21 -3.12 -22.33 11.76
CA ARG A 21 -3.20 -23.74 11.33
C ARG A 21 -2.61 -24.67 12.41
N ASP A 22 -1.50 -25.34 12.12
CA ASP A 22 -0.77 -26.25 13.02
C ASP A 22 0.41 -25.60 13.75
N ARG A 23 0.69 -24.30 13.48
CA ARG A 23 1.82 -23.58 14.06
C ARG A 23 1.40 -22.79 15.31
N LYS A 24 2.13 -23.00 16.41
CA LYS A 24 2.02 -22.20 17.65
C LYS A 24 3.14 -21.18 17.75
N ILE A 25 2.79 -19.92 18.00
CA ILE A 25 3.73 -18.80 18.11
C ILE A 25 3.53 -18.13 19.47
N HIS A 26 4.57 -18.17 20.30
CA HIS A 26 4.54 -17.62 21.67
C HIS A 26 4.78 -16.11 21.65
N VAL A 27 3.81 -15.35 22.15
CA VAL A 27 3.79 -13.88 22.08
C VAL A 27 3.42 -13.24 23.42
N HIS A 28 3.75 -11.97 23.52
CA HIS A 28 3.52 -11.15 24.70
C HIS A 28 2.39 -10.20 24.39
N ARG A 29 1.32 -10.30 25.18
CA ARG A 29 0.13 -9.43 25.10
C ARG A 29 0.47 -7.95 24.92
N GLU A 30 1.30 -7.41 25.80
CA GLU A 30 1.68 -5.99 25.76
C GLU A 30 2.37 -5.56 24.45
N VAL A 31 3.10 -6.46 23.78
CA VAL A 31 3.74 -6.15 22.49
C VAL A 31 2.67 -6.04 21.41
N LEU A 32 1.72 -6.98 21.36
CA LEU A 32 0.62 -6.95 20.39
C LEU A 32 -0.32 -5.77 20.60
N GLU A 33 -0.74 -5.51 21.84
CA GLU A 33 -1.63 -4.38 22.16
C GLU A 33 -0.98 -3.03 21.83
N LYS A 34 0.34 -2.93 21.91
CA LYS A 34 1.07 -1.71 21.53
C LYS A 34 1.21 -1.57 20.02
N ALA A 35 1.48 -2.68 19.32
CA ALA A 35 1.88 -2.65 17.92
C ALA A 35 0.71 -2.79 16.93
N SER A 36 -0.46 -3.28 17.39
CA SER A 36 -1.62 -3.55 16.56
C SER A 36 -2.91 -3.05 17.24
N PRO A 37 -3.64 -2.10 16.62
CA PRO A 37 -4.95 -1.67 17.10
C PRO A 37 -5.98 -2.81 17.14
N TYR A 38 -5.87 -3.78 16.23
CA TYR A 38 -6.71 -4.98 16.22
C TYR A 38 -6.50 -5.77 17.51
N PHE A 39 -5.25 -6.17 17.80
CA PHE A 39 -4.95 -6.95 19.01
C PHE A 39 -5.21 -6.15 20.27
N LYS A 40 -4.96 -4.84 20.27
CA LYS A 40 -5.34 -3.95 21.37
C LYS A 40 -6.83 -4.04 21.68
N THR A 41 -7.68 -3.88 20.67
CA THR A 41 -9.15 -3.94 20.84
C THR A 41 -9.59 -5.32 21.31
N MET A 42 -9.11 -6.38 20.66
CA MET A 42 -9.46 -7.76 20.97
C MET A 42 -9.08 -8.15 22.41
N LEU A 43 -7.91 -7.71 22.89
CA LEU A 43 -7.40 -8.07 24.21
C LEU A 43 -7.91 -7.14 25.33
N SER A 44 -8.26 -5.89 25.03
CA SER A 44 -8.74 -4.90 26.02
C SER A 44 -10.24 -4.95 26.30
N GLY A 45 -11.03 -5.69 25.51
CA GLY A 45 -12.47 -5.84 25.70
C GLY A 45 -12.86 -6.63 26.96
N SER A 46 -14.14 -6.67 27.32
CA SER A 46 -14.68 -7.56 28.37
C SER A 46 -15.05 -8.95 27.86
N SER A 47 -14.52 -9.35 26.70
CA SER A 47 -14.87 -10.58 26.01
C SER A 47 -14.20 -11.79 26.66
N LYS A 48 -14.79 -12.98 26.48
CA LYS A 48 -14.23 -14.29 26.91
C LYS A 48 -12.83 -14.59 26.34
N GLU A 49 -12.32 -13.74 25.44
CA GLU A 49 -10.98 -13.86 24.84
C GLU A 49 -9.88 -13.27 25.72
N VAL A 50 -10.22 -12.41 26.69
CA VAL A 50 -9.25 -11.81 27.61
C VAL A 50 -8.62 -12.83 28.55
N ASP A 51 -9.35 -13.91 28.87
CA ASP A 51 -8.85 -15.04 29.66
C ASP A 51 -8.23 -16.14 28.79
N ARG A 52 -8.26 -16.01 27.45
CA ARG A 52 -7.67 -17.02 26.57
C ARG A 52 -6.16 -16.82 26.49
N THR A 53 -5.44 -17.90 26.77
CA THR A 53 -4.00 -18.00 26.52
C THR A 53 -3.68 -18.36 25.07
N GLU A 54 -4.69 -18.70 24.25
CA GLU A 54 -4.54 -19.03 22.83
C GLU A 54 -5.53 -18.25 21.96
N ILE A 55 -5.04 -17.70 20.84
CA ILE A 55 -5.82 -17.00 19.81
C ILE A 55 -5.63 -17.75 18.50
N GLU A 56 -6.72 -18.15 17.84
CA GLU A 56 -6.68 -18.87 16.57
C GLU A 56 -6.87 -17.93 15.38
N LEU A 57 -5.94 -17.95 14.42
CA LEU A 57 -5.99 -17.21 13.15
C LEU A 57 -6.07 -18.23 11.99
N LYS A 58 -7.26 -18.77 11.72
CA LYS A 58 -7.42 -19.97 10.88
C LYS A 58 -7.19 -19.75 9.38
N ASP A 59 -7.53 -18.56 8.90
CA ASP A 59 -7.59 -18.27 7.47
C ASP A 59 -6.30 -17.66 6.92
N ASP A 60 -5.31 -17.40 7.77
CA ASP A 60 -4.08 -16.70 7.38
C ASP A 60 -2.93 -17.67 7.05
N SER A 61 -1.99 -17.17 6.25
CA SER A 61 -0.74 -17.87 5.95
C SER A 61 0.14 -17.94 7.22
N PRO A 62 0.57 -19.15 7.67
CA PRO A 62 1.43 -19.29 8.84
C PRO A 62 2.74 -18.51 8.74
N ASP A 63 3.31 -18.40 7.54
CA ASP A 63 4.56 -17.67 7.33
C ASP A 63 4.34 -16.15 7.31
N ALA A 64 3.24 -15.68 6.73
CA ALA A 64 2.86 -14.27 6.78
C ALA A 64 2.65 -13.81 8.23
N VAL A 65 1.88 -14.55 9.02
CA VAL A 65 1.65 -14.22 10.44
C VAL A 65 2.97 -14.25 11.22
N PHE A 66 3.82 -15.27 10.99
CA PHE A 66 5.11 -15.34 11.68
C PHE A 66 6.02 -14.15 11.33
N ARG A 67 6.13 -13.77 10.06
CA ARG A 67 6.93 -12.61 9.62
C ARG A 67 6.37 -11.31 10.16
N MET A 68 5.05 -11.12 10.11
CA MET A 68 4.36 -9.97 10.70
C MET A 68 4.70 -9.85 12.18
N LEU A 69 4.45 -10.89 12.97
CA LEU A 69 4.69 -10.88 14.41
C LEU A 69 6.16 -10.66 14.73
N LYS A 70 7.08 -11.30 14.00
CA LYS A 70 8.52 -11.09 14.18
C LYS A 70 8.88 -9.61 13.98
N HIS A 71 8.41 -9.01 12.90
CA HIS A 71 8.64 -7.59 12.61
C HIS A 71 8.15 -6.68 13.74
N LEU A 72 6.99 -6.97 14.37
CA LEU A 72 6.48 -6.19 15.50
C LEU A 72 7.40 -6.22 16.75
N TYR A 73 8.28 -7.22 16.86
CA TYR A 73 9.21 -7.37 17.99
C TYR A 73 10.56 -6.71 17.77
N ASP A 74 11.13 -6.87 16.58
CA ASP A 74 12.53 -6.54 16.31
C ASP A 74 12.74 -5.72 15.04
N ASN A 75 11.67 -5.28 14.37
CA ASN A 75 11.72 -4.65 13.04
C ASN A 75 12.48 -5.51 12.02
N ALA A 76 12.44 -6.85 12.15
CA ALA A 76 13.10 -7.74 11.20
C ALA A 76 12.64 -7.48 9.77
N GLN A 77 13.61 -7.53 8.86
CA GLN A 77 13.34 -7.45 7.44
C GLN A 77 12.56 -8.71 7.01
N PRO A 78 11.38 -8.56 6.40
CA PRO A 78 10.51 -9.70 6.11
C PRO A 78 11.02 -10.53 4.94
N PHE A 79 11.68 -9.92 3.96
CA PHE A 79 12.29 -10.60 2.81
C PHE A 79 13.68 -10.05 2.53
N ASP A 80 14.50 -10.78 1.78
CA ASP A 80 15.77 -10.24 1.29
C ASP A 80 15.56 -9.28 0.10
N GLY A 81 16.65 -8.75 -0.43
CA GLY A 81 16.64 -7.85 -1.57
C GLY A 81 16.41 -8.53 -2.92
N THR A 82 15.85 -9.74 -2.97
CA THR A 82 15.59 -10.52 -4.20
C THR A 82 14.23 -11.21 -4.20
N TRP A 83 13.28 -10.74 -3.37
CA TRP A 83 11.93 -11.33 -3.21
C TRP A 83 11.14 -11.49 -4.52
N TRP A 84 11.49 -10.73 -5.56
CA TRP A 84 10.83 -10.75 -6.88
C TRP A 84 11.32 -11.87 -7.81
N ASP A 85 12.36 -12.61 -7.43
CA ASP A 85 13.03 -13.62 -8.28
C ASP A 85 12.33 -14.99 -8.26
N ASN A 86 11.41 -15.21 -7.32
CA ASN A 86 10.68 -16.47 -7.23
C ASN A 86 9.22 -16.28 -6.78
N GLN A 87 8.35 -17.17 -7.27
CA GLN A 87 6.90 -17.11 -6.98
C GLN A 87 6.57 -17.23 -5.49
N HIS A 88 7.35 -18.00 -4.74
CA HIS A 88 7.09 -18.24 -3.32
C HIS A 88 7.22 -16.95 -2.50
N ASP A 89 8.24 -16.13 -2.78
CA ASP A 89 8.44 -14.85 -2.09
C ASP A 89 7.47 -13.77 -2.55
N ILE A 90 7.04 -13.81 -3.82
CA ILE A 90 5.95 -12.97 -4.35
C ILE A 90 4.63 -13.28 -3.63
N ASP A 91 4.28 -14.56 -3.51
CA ASP A 91 3.12 -14.99 -2.74
C ASP A 91 3.27 -14.59 -1.28
N GLY A 92 4.47 -14.75 -0.72
CA GLY A 92 4.79 -14.39 0.65
C GLY A 92 4.62 -12.90 0.97
N ILE A 93 5.07 -11.99 0.11
CA ILE A 93 4.95 -10.54 0.36
C ILE A 93 3.49 -10.09 0.25
N VAL A 94 2.74 -10.65 -0.70
CA VAL A 94 1.30 -10.41 -0.84
C VAL A 94 0.57 -10.89 0.40
N ASP A 95 0.77 -12.14 0.81
CA ASP A 95 0.15 -12.71 2.02
C ASP A 95 0.50 -11.92 3.27
N LEU A 96 1.75 -11.44 3.39
CA LEU A 96 2.20 -10.60 4.49
C LEU A 96 1.46 -9.25 4.54
N ILE A 97 1.29 -8.59 3.40
CA ILE A 97 0.53 -7.34 3.33
C ILE A 97 -0.93 -7.57 3.71
N HIS A 98 -1.57 -8.63 3.20
CA HIS A 98 -2.96 -8.99 3.56
C HIS A 98 -3.11 -9.24 5.06
N ALA A 99 -2.21 -10.03 5.66
CA ALA A 99 -2.22 -10.28 7.10
C ALA A 99 -1.98 -8.99 7.90
N ALA A 100 -0.96 -8.20 7.52
CA ALA A 100 -0.62 -6.96 8.21
C ALA A 100 -1.75 -5.93 8.16
N ASP A 101 -2.39 -5.76 7.02
CA ASP A 101 -3.54 -4.88 6.83
C ASP A 101 -4.73 -5.34 7.69
N LYS A 102 -5.10 -6.63 7.61
CA LYS A 102 -6.16 -7.25 8.42
C LYS A 102 -5.96 -7.03 9.92
N TYR A 103 -4.72 -7.11 10.40
CA TYR A 103 -4.37 -6.95 11.81
C TYR A 103 -3.91 -5.54 12.18
N GLY A 104 -4.09 -4.54 11.30
CA GLY A 104 -3.77 -3.13 11.57
C GLY A 104 -2.29 -2.87 11.88
N SER A 105 -1.39 -3.66 11.31
CA SER A 105 0.06 -3.54 11.45
C SER A 105 0.64 -2.64 10.34
N SER A 106 0.28 -1.36 10.35
CA SER A 106 0.63 -0.41 9.27
C SER A 106 2.14 -0.29 9.03
N SER A 107 2.99 -0.47 10.05
CA SER A 107 4.45 -0.46 9.87
C SER A 107 4.95 -1.60 9.00
N VAL A 108 4.31 -2.77 9.07
CA VAL A 108 4.64 -3.94 8.23
C VAL A 108 4.19 -3.69 6.80
N VAL A 109 2.97 -3.16 6.61
CA VAL A 109 2.47 -2.77 5.28
C VAL A 109 3.41 -1.78 4.63
N GLN A 110 3.76 -0.69 5.33
CA GLN A 110 4.69 0.33 4.83
C GLN A 110 6.04 -0.29 4.45
N HIS A 111 6.63 -1.12 5.31
CA HIS A 111 7.92 -1.74 5.02
C HIS A 111 7.87 -2.62 3.77
N CYS A 112 6.79 -3.39 3.56
CA CYS A 112 6.65 -4.20 2.36
C CYS A 112 6.48 -3.35 1.10
N LEU A 113 5.72 -2.25 1.19
CA LEU A 113 5.56 -1.31 0.08
C LEU A 113 6.85 -0.57 -0.23
N ASP A 114 7.64 -0.19 0.78
CA ASP A 114 8.97 0.39 0.59
C ASP A 114 9.89 -0.57 -0.16
N MET A 115 9.82 -1.88 0.14
CA MET A 115 10.56 -2.90 -0.59
C MET A 115 10.08 -3.01 -2.05
N ILE A 116 8.77 -2.98 -2.30
CA ILE A 116 8.20 -3.02 -3.66
C ILE A 116 8.63 -1.79 -4.48
N ASN A 117 8.50 -0.60 -3.88
CA ASN A 117 8.88 0.67 -4.49
C ASN A 117 10.39 0.75 -4.74
N ALA A 118 11.21 0.26 -3.82
CA ALA A 118 12.65 0.16 -4.03
C ALA A 118 12.99 -0.74 -5.23
N THR A 119 12.28 -1.86 -5.43
CA THR A 119 12.48 -2.70 -6.61
C THR A 119 12.15 -1.96 -7.91
N LEU A 120 11.07 -1.19 -7.94
CA LEU A 120 10.71 -0.34 -9.10
C LEU A 120 11.79 0.71 -9.42
N LEU A 121 12.51 1.20 -8.40
CA LEU A 121 13.58 2.19 -8.52
C LEU A 121 14.96 1.61 -8.86
N ILE A 122 15.28 0.39 -8.39
CA ILE A 122 16.60 -0.24 -8.53
C ILE A 122 16.81 -0.85 -9.92
N CYS A 123 15.73 -1.28 -10.59
CA CYS A 123 15.78 -1.80 -11.96
C CYS A 123 16.01 -0.67 -12.98
N GLN A 124 17.12 0.07 -12.88
CA GLN A 124 17.42 1.22 -13.75
C GLN A 124 17.88 0.79 -15.14
N ASP A 125 18.57 -0.36 -15.23
CA ASP A 125 19.14 -0.87 -16.48
C ASP A 125 18.41 -2.10 -17.05
N GLU A 126 17.57 -2.76 -16.25
CA GLU A 126 16.76 -3.91 -16.65
C GLU A 126 15.26 -3.60 -16.46
N ASP A 127 14.39 -4.31 -17.17
CA ASP A 127 12.95 -4.19 -16.95
C ASP A 127 12.61 -4.61 -15.51
N PRO A 128 11.73 -3.90 -14.79
CA PRO A 128 11.26 -4.41 -13.51
C PRO A 128 10.65 -5.80 -13.75
N PRO A 129 10.96 -6.77 -12.89
CA PRO A 129 10.41 -8.11 -12.99
C PRO A 129 8.88 -8.03 -13.09
N ALA A 130 8.30 -8.79 -14.03
CA ALA A 130 6.84 -8.83 -14.21
C ALA A 130 6.09 -9.17 -12.90
N SER A 131 6.78 -9.89 -12.01
CA SER A 131 6.36 -10.24 -10.65
C SER A 131 6.06 -9.04 -9.75
N VAL A 132 6.71 -7.88 -9.96
CA VAL A 132 6.44 -6.68 -9.16
C VAL A 132 5.04 -6.15 -9.45
N PHE A 133 4.66 -6.08 -10.73
CA PHE A 133 3.31 -5.68 -11.13
C PHE A 133 2.27 -6.73 -10.74
N GLU A 134 2.61 -8.02 -10.79
CA GLU A 134 1.75 -9.09 -10.29
C GLU A 134 1.48 -8.95 -8.78
N ALA A 135 2.51 -8.66 -7.98
CA ALA A 135 2.35 -8.43 -6.55
C ALA A 135 1.39 -7.26 -6.29
N LEU A 136 1.60 -6.11 -6.95
CA LEU A 136 0.73 -4.93 -6.86
C LEU A 136 -0.71 -5.25 -7.28
N GLY A 137 -0.91 -6.05 -8.33
CA GLY A 137 -2.24 -6.47 -8.81
C GLY A 137 -3.01 -7.33 -7.82
N ARG A 138 -2.31 -7.97 -6.88
CA ARG A 138 -2.89 -8.83 -5.84
C ARG A 138 -3.12 -8.12 -4.50
N LEU A 139 -2.70 -6.87 -4.36
CA LEU A 139 -2.89 -6.10 -3.12
C LEU A 139 -4.34 -5.60 -2.96
N PRO A 140 -4.81 -5.35 -1.73
CA PRO A 140 -6.10 -4.70 -1.51
C PRO A 140 -6.14 -3.28 -2.10
N ASP A 141 -7.29 -2.86 -2.63
CA ASP A 141 -7.44 -1.57 -3.31
C ASP A 141 -7.15 -0.39 -2.35
N HIS A 142 -7.68 -0.45 -1.13
CA HIS A 142 -7.46 0.60 -0.13
C HIS A 142 -6.00 0.74 0.30
N VAL A 143 -5.21 -0.35 0.22
CA VAL A 143 -3.76 -0.30 0.46
C VAL A 143 -3.06 0.45 -0.66
N LEU A 144 -3.42 0.17 -1.92
CA LEU A 144 -2.86 0.87 -3.09
C LEU A 144 -3.25 2.36 -3.07
N GLU A 145 -4.51 2.66 -2.78
CA GLU A 145 -5.03 4.03 -2.69
C GLU A 145 -4.28 4.84 -1.64
N GLY A 146 -4.08 4.26 -0.44
CA GLY A 146 -3.38 4.91 0.66
C GLY A 146 -1.91 5.21 0.39
N HIS A 147 -1.29 4.54 -0.59
CA HIS A 147 0.15 4.66 -0.90
C HIS A 147 0.41 5.08 -2.36
N ILE A 148 -0.59 5.63 -3.03
CA ILE A 148 -0.51 6.00 -4.45
C ILE A 148 0.65 6.95 -4.75
N ALA A 149 0.94 7.89 -3.85
CA ALA A 149 1.97 8.89 -4.06
C ALA A 149 3.37 8.25 -4.11
N ASP A 150 3.64 7.30 -3.22
CA ASP A 150 4.91 6.60 -3.15
C ASP A 150 5.07 5.63 -4.32
N ILE A 151 4.00 4.92 -4.67
CA ILE A 151 3.96 4.04 -5.85
C ILE A 151 4.20 4.85 -7.13
N PHE A 152 3.51 5.99 -7.29
CA PHE A 152 3.71 6.87 -8.44
C PHE A 152 5.14 7.37 -8.48
N TYR A 153 5.68 7.86 -7.36
CA TYR A 153 7.06 8.34 -7.31
C TYR A 153 8.06 7.26 -7.75
N ALA A 154 7.86 6.02 -7.31
CA ALA A 154 8.70 4.89 -7.69
C ALA A 154 8.55 4.53 -9.19
N MET A 155 7.34 4.67 -9.76
CA MET A 155 7.08 4.37 -11.16
C MET A 155 7.42 5.52 -12.11
N GLN A 156 7.41 6.77 -11.63
CA GLN A 156 7.43 7.98 -12.44
C GLN A 156 8.55 7.98 -13.48
N PRO A 157 9.81 7.62 -13.17
CA PRO A 157 10.90 7.73 -14.15
C PRO A 157 10.70 6.86 -15.40
N ARG A 158 9.88 5.80 -15.31
CA ARG A 158 9.68 4.81 -16.38
C ARG A 158 8.22 4.52 -16.67
N LEU A 159 7.29 5.30 -16.14
CA LEU A 159 5.85 5.04 -16.23
C LEU A 159 5.41 4.85 -17.68
N LEU A 160 5.89 5.71 -18.60
CA LEU A 160 5.58 5.61 -20.03
C LEU A 160 6.17 4.34 -20.68
N LEU A 161 7.31 3.84 -20.18
CA LEU A 161 7.89 2.59 -20.66
C LEU A 161 7.08 1.38 -20.16
N TYR A 162 6.56 1.46 -18.94
CA TYR A 162 5.71 0.41 -18.36
C TYR A 162 4.41 0.22 -19.15
N THR A 163 3.85 1.27 -19.75
CA THR A 163 2.65 1.14 -20.61
C THR A 163 2.83 0.17 -21.78
N ARG A 164 4.07 -0.12 -22.19
CA ARG A 164 4.38 -1.10 -23.26
C ARG A 164 4.50 -2.53 -22.75
N LYS A 165 4.40 -2.76 -21.43
CA LYS A 165 4.58 -4.08 -20.81
C LYS A 165 3.24 -4.77 -20.61
N PRO A 166 3.08 -6.04 -21.05
CA PRO A 166 1.87 -6.81 -20.79
C PRO A 166 1.56 -7.00 -19.31
N SER A 167 2.57 -7.11 -18.45
CA SER A 167 2.40 -7.20 -16.99
C SER A 167 1.82 -5.93 -16.38
N PHE A 168 2.25 -4.75 -16.85
CA PHE A 168 1.69 -3.48 -16.40
C PHE A 168 0.26 -3.28 -16.93
N SER A 169 -0.01 -3.66 -18.19
CA SER A 169 -1.38 -3.64 -18.71
C SER A 169 -2.31 -4.51 -17.87
N ARG A 170 -1.88 -5.74 -17.53
CA ARG A 170 -2.65 -6.63 -16.64
C ARG A 170 -2.88 -6.02 -15.26
N LEU A 171 -1.87 -5.36 -14.67
CA LEU A 171 -2.04 -4.63 -13.43
C LEU A 171 -3.14 -3.57 -13.55
N LEU A 172 -3.18 -2.79 -14.62
CA LEU A 172 -4.23 -1.78 -14.81
C LEU A 172 -5.61 -2.40 -15.07
N ASP A 173 -5.67 -3.56 -15.73
CA ASP A 173 -6.92 -4.30 -15.93
C ASP A 173 -7.46 -4.88 -14.60
N GLU A 174 -6.57 -5.40 -13.75
CA GLU A 174 -6.89 -5.91 -12.40
C GLU A 174 -7.20 -4.77 -11.42
N LYS A 175 -6.57 -3.61 -11.59
CA LYS A 175 -6.64 -2.44 -10.71
C LYS A 175 -6.96 -1.15 -11.50
N PRO A 176 -8.18 -1.01 -12.02
CA PRO A 176 -8.56 0.15 -12.82
C PRO A 176 -8.51 1.47 -12.02
N GLU A 177 -8.84 1.44 -10.73
CA GLU A 177 -8.75 2.64 -9.87
C GLU A 177 -7.29 3.08 -9.67
N LEU A 178 -6.35 2.14 -9.50
CA LEU A 178 -4.91 2.46 -9.50
C LEU A 178 -4.51 3.18 -10.80
N GLY A 179 -4.96 2.67 -11.95
CA GLY A 179 -4.69 3.31 -13.24
C GLY A 179 -5.24 4.74 -13.34
N LYS A 180 -6.49 4.95 -12.90
CA LYS A 180 -7.09 6.29 -12.83
C LYS A 180 -6.29 7.21 -11.91
N MET A 181 -5.92 6.73 -10.72
CA MET A 181 -5.17 7.51 -9.76
C MET A 181 -3.76 7.85 -10.24
N LEU A 182 -3.04 6.89 -10.85
CA LEU A 182 -1.74 7.14 -11.48
C LEU A 182 -1.86 8.14 -12.62
N PHE A 183 -2.92 8.07 -13.43
CA PHE A 183 -3.19 9.03 -14.49
C PHE A 183 -3.47 10.44 -13.93
N TYR A 184 -4.34 10.56 -12.93
CA TYR A 184 -4.58 11.84 -12.25
C TYR A 184 -3.31 12.38 -11.60
N HIS A 185 -2.49 11.52 -11.00
CA HIS A 185 -1.23 11.94 -10.38
C HIS A 185 -0.21 12.37 -11.42
N LEU A 186 -0.11 11.66 -12.55
CA LEU A 186 0.70 12.05 -13.71
C LEU A 186 0.26 13.42 -14.23
N ILE A 187 -1.04 13.65 -14.33
CA ILE A 187 -1.58 14.96 -14.66
C ILE A 187 -1.14 15.97 -13.57
N LYS A 188 -1.40 15.73 -12.29
CA LYS A 188 -1.09 16.71 -11.25
C LYS A 188 0.41 17.04 -11.12
N LYS A 189 1.29 16.06 -11.30
CA LYS A 189 2.74 16.18 -11.07
C LYS A 189 3.56 16.42 -12.33
N GLY A 190 3.05 16.03 -13.49
CA GLY A 190 3.81 15.95 -14.73
C GLY A 190 4.82 14.80 -14.73
N HIS A 191 5.27 14.42 -15.93
CA HIS A 191 6.43 13.54 -16.09
C HIS A 191 7.71 14.36 -16.28
N GLU A 192 8.86 13.90 -15.79
CA GLU A 192 10.14 14.61 -15.95
C GLU A 192 10.57 14.80 -17.42
N HIS A 193 10.06 13.93 -18.30
CA HIS A 193 10.24 14.00 -19.76
C HIS A 193 9.03 14.62 -20.50
N GLU A 194 8.01 15.09 -19.78
CA GLU A 194 6.88 15.79 -20.40
C GLU A 194 7.33 17.20 -20.78
N THR A 195 7.58 17.42 -22.06
CA THR A 195 7.87 18.76 -22.61
C THR A 195 6.61 19.59 -22.82
N SER A 196 5.43 19.01 -22.57
CA SER A 196 4.15 19.71 -22.68
C SER A 196 3.94 20.56 -21.44
N VAL A 197 3.57 21.81 -21.63
CA VAL A 197 3.19 22.71 -20.55
C VAL A 197 1.67 22.69 -20.37
N ARG A 198 1.23 23.08 -19.19
CA ARG A 198 -0.20 23.25 -18.92
C ARG A 198 -0.59 24.68 -19.19
N LEU A 199 -1.58 24.83 -20.06
CA LEU A 199 -2.06 26.13 -20.50
C LEU A 199 -3.43 26.38 -19.89
N GLY A 200 -3.61 27.58 -19.35
CA GLY A 200 -4.92 28.14 -19.02
C GLY A 200 -5.25 29.28 -19.97
N CYS A 201 -6.51 29.36 -20.40
CA CYS A 201 -6.98 30.54 -21.10
C CYS A 201 -7.00 31.75 -20.15
N ILE A 202 -6.64 32.94 -20.63
CA ILE A 202 -6.68 34.17 -19.83
C ILE A 202 -8.10 34.78 -19.72
N VAL A 203 -9.07 34.27 -20.48
CA VAL A 203 -10.43 34.83 -20.60
C VAL A 203 -11.51 33.86 -20.10
N CYS A 204 -11.34 32.56 -20.30
CA CYS A 204 -12.33 31.54 -19.95
C CYS A 204 -11.73 30.43 -19.08
N PRO A 205 -12.54 29.58 -18.42
CA PRO A 205 -12.03 28.61 -17.43
C PRO A 205 -11.44 27.34 -18.07
N VAL A 206 -11.00 27.41 -19.32
CA VAL A 206 -10.50 26.25 -20.08
C VAL A 206 -9.02 26.04 -19.78
N VAL A 207 -8.66 24.79 -19.48
CA VAL A 207 -7.29 24.35 -19.16
C VAL A 207 -6.98 23.07 -19.95
N TRP A 208 -5.77 22.98 -20.50
CA TRP A 208 -5.32 21.81 -21.26
C TRP A 208 -3.80 21.61 -21.17
N ILE A 209 -3.31 20.49 -21.72
CA ILE A 209 -1.89 20.15 -21.81
C ILE A 209 -1.48 20.25 -23.28
N GLY A 210 -0.41 20.98 -23.58
CA GLY A 210 0.05 21.19 -24.95
C GLY A 210 1.41 21.89 -25.05
N PRO A 211 1.89 22.18 -26.26
CA PRO A 211 3.10 22.98 -26.46
C PRO A 211 2.89 24.43 -25.98
N ASP A 212 3.96 25.12 -25.58
CA ASP A 212 3.97 26.46 -24.94
C ASP A 212 3.67 27.64 -25.90
N ASP A 213 2.77 27.44 -26.86
CA ASP A 213 2.53 28.41 -27.94
C ASP A 213 1.10 28.40 -28.55
N GLY A 214 0.09 27.95 -27.80
CA GLY A 214 -1.30 27.85 -28.29
C GLY A 214 -2.20 29.07 -28.08
N GLU A 215 -3.26 29.17 -28.90
CA GLU A 215 -4.49 29.93 -28.61
C GLU A 215 -5.52 29.00 -27.94
N CYS A 216 -6.48 29.56 -27.22
CA CYS A 216 -7.54 28.77 -26.59
C CYS A 216 -8.50 28.19 -27.63
N ASP A 217 -8.66 26.86 -27.63
CA ASP A 217 -9.52 26.16 -28.58
C ASP A 217 -11.01 26.55 -28.48
N GLU A 218 -11.46 27.07 -27.34
CA GLU A 218 -12.86 27.45 -27.11
C GLU A 218 -13.15 28.91 -27.47
N CYS A 219 -12.23 29.85 -27.24
CA CYS A 219 -12.48 31.29 -27.40
C CYS A 219 -11.42 32.06 -28.21
N GLY A 220 -10.39 31.37 -28.73
CA GLY A 220 -9.31 31.95 -29.53
C GLY A 220 -8.40 32.93 -28.77
N SER A 221 -8.58 33.07 -27.47
CA SER A 221 -7.77 34.00 -26.67
C SER A 221 -6.39 33.43 -26.35
N LYS A 222 -5.44 34.32 -26.04
CA LYS A 222 -4.10 33.93 -25.60
C LYS A 222 -4.14 33.05 -24.35
N THR A 223 -3.08 32.28 -24.21
CA THR A 223 -2.89 31.33 -23.13
C THR A 223 -1.77 31.77 -22.21
N ARG A 224 -1.75 31.17 -21.03
CA ARG A 224 -0.66 31.32 -20.07
C ARG A 224 -0.29 29.95 -19.52
N VAL A 225 0.98 29.73 -19.27
CA VAL A 225 1.44 28.56 -18.53
C VAL A 225 0.94 28.66 -17.10
N LEU A 226 0.27 27.60 -16.63
CA LEU A 226 -0.15 27.47 -15.25
C LEU A 226 1.00 26.93 -14.43
N SER A 227 1.27 27.55 -13.28
CA SER A 227 2.20 26.97 -12.31
C SER A 227 1.57 25.75 -11.64
N GLN A 228 2.41 24.85 -11.15
CA GLN A 228 1.96 23.66 -10.42
C GLN A 228 1.13 24.00 -9.17
N LYS A 229 1.34 25.19 -8.58
CA LYS A 229 0.56 25.67 -7.43
C LYS A 229 -0.88 26.02 -7.81
N GLU A 230 -1.05 26.73 -8.93
CA GLU A 230 -2.37 27.14 -9.45
C GLU A 230 -3.23 25.94 -9.87
N MET A 231 -2.62 24.80 -10.17
CA MET A 231 -3.34 23.58 -10.52
C MET A 231 -3.95 22.84 -9.32
N VAL A 232 -3.38 23.04 -8.13
CA VAL A 232 -3.76 22.28 -6.92
C VAL A 232 -4.76 23.06 -6.07
N GLU A 233 -4.90 24.37 -6.30
CA GLU A 233 -5.77 25.26 -5.53
C GLU A 233 -7.27 25.09 -5.84
N ASP A 234 -7.64 24.74 -7.09
CA ASP A 234 -9.05 24.68 -7.54
C ASP A 234 -9.65 23.26 -7.62
N TRP A 235 -8.86 22.23 -7.31
CA TRP A 235 -9.35 20.85 -7.30
C TRP A 235 -9.59 20.38 -5.86
N GLU A 236 -10.84 20.36 -5.44
CA GLU A 236 -11.24 19.55 -4.28
C GLU A 236 -10.92 18.09 -4.63
N GLU A 237 -10.05 17.43 -3.82
CA GLU A 237 -9.98 15.97 -3.85
C GLU A 237 -11.41 15.46 -3.88
N PRO A 238 -11.79 14.56 -4.80
CA PRO A 238 -13.10 13.95 -4.70
C PRO A 238 -13.14 13.41 -3.27
N GLU A 239 -14.03 13.98 -2.44
CA GLU A 239 -14.30 13.43 -1.11
C GLU A 239 -14.40 11.94 -1.36
N THR A 240 -13.50 11.16 -0.78
CA THR A 240 -13.59 9.71 -0.81
C THR A 240 -15.04 9.43 -0.51
N ALA A 241 -15.82 8.97 -1.51
CA ALA A 241 -17.24 8.74 -1.31
C ALA A 241 -17.33 7.97 0.00
N PRO A 242 -18.12 8.43 0.99
CA PRO A 242 -18.06 7.89 2.34
C PRO A 242 -18.06 6.39 2.19
N VAL A 243 -16.93 5.76 2.58
CA VAL A 243 -16.74 4.32 2.49
C VAL A 243 -18.05 3.75 3.04
N PRO A 244 -18.87 3.06 2.22
CA PRO A 244 -20.17 2.63 2.69
C PRO A 244 -19.89 1.87 3.98
N ALA A 245 -20.45 2.38 5.09
CA ALA A 245 -20.14 1.88 6.41
C ALA A 245 -20.16 0.37 6.34
N VAL A 246 -18.99 -0.25 6.58
CA VAL A 246 -18.77 -1.68 6.45
C VAL A 246 -20.01 -2.37 7.00
N HIS A 247 -20.82 -2.95 6.11
CA HIS A 247 -21.96 -3.74 6.55
C HIS A 247 -21.35 -4.83 7.42
N ARG A 248 -21.52 -4.71 8.73
CA ARG A 248 -21.17 -5.78 9.66
C ARG A 248 -21.83 -7.04 9.13
N PRO A 249 -21.08 -8.15 8.94
CA PRO A 249 -21.70 -9.42 8.63
C PRO A 249 -22.78 -9.72 9.68
N PHE A 250 -23.93 -10.19 9.22
CA PHE A 250 -25.18 -10.43 9.96
C PHE A 250 -25.09 -11.51 11.08
N TRP A 251 -23.90 -11.83 11.59
CA TRP A 251 -23.66 -12.96 12.48
C TRP A 251 -23.47 -12.58 13.96
N PHE A 252 -23.69 -11.32 14.34
CA PHE A 252 -23.68 -10.87 15.74
C PHE A 252 -25.06 -10.41 16.22
N GLU A 253 -26.07 -11.28 16.09
CA GLU A 253 -27.28 -11.23 16.92
C GLU A 253 -27.70 -12.65 17.27
N GLN A 254 -27.11 -13.19 18.34
CA GLN A 254 -27.73 -14.03 19.38
C GLN A 254 -26.74 -14.35 20.51
#